data_AF-A0A1E1M5Z0-F1
#
_entry.id   AF-A0A1E1M5Z0-F1
#
_cell.length_a   1.000
_cell.length_b   1.000
_cell.length_c   1.000
_cell.angle_alpha   90.00
_cell.angle_beta   90.00
_cell.angle_gamma   90.00
#
_symmetry.space_group_name_H-M   'P 1'
#
loop_
_entity.id
_entity.type
_entity.pdbx_description
1 polymer ?
#
loop_
_entity_poly.entity_id
_entity_poly.type
_entity_poly.pdbx_seq_one_letter_code
_entity_poly.pdbx_strand_id
1 'polypeptide(L)'
;MAVKTLEIRPIQEPNPNSSVDFGVEIYNADLENLSEEDFQTIRGALYTSHVVVLKNQSTLTAKAQYELTKRFDPASESYGHGKTLDAKRSILHPDLKTVPRQPQVQVIGNGFFSEYEGLENIKLVHPHHKTFHKVPIPEEEDLDFTRFYRWHIDAALYSLNPPEVTSLIAIKVPAGRRQTLRYDDGTGQEMDVPLGTTAFVSGQNMYNILSETDKEFVRTARVEYAPHPYIWMSPAKSRSDGLGLVSEGSELSLSELPTIEEDKIKILPMCWKNPVTGKLALQIHPSAVKAIHLPNGEIMSDLKEVRELVHRLQRPGIEPKHVYPHDWEEGDCVLFNNRGVLHSVVGAFSPQEQRLFRQCNLAASEGVQGPDGKFY
;
A
#
# COMPACT_ATOMS: atom_id res chain seq x y z
N MET A 1 9.91 -13.45 -33.72
CA MET A 1 10.24 -12.04 -33.37
C MET A 1 11.53 -12.07 -32.58
N ALA A 2 12.44 -11.12 -32.77
CA ALA A 2 13.67 -11.07 -31.99
C ALA A 2 13.33 -10.89 -30.50
N VAL A 3 13.85 -11.75 -29.63
CA VAL A 3 13.75 -11.59 -28.18
C VAL A 3 14.49 -10.30 -27.83
N LYS A 4 13.74 -9.27 -27.40
CA LYS A 4 14.33 -8.02 -26.92
C LYS A 4 14.73 -8.22 -25.47
N THR A 5 15.99 -7.95 -25.15
CA THR A 5 16.46 -7.95 -23.76
C THR A 5 15.72 -6.90 -22.94
N LEU A 6 15.44 -7.21 -21.67
CA LEU A 6 14.90 -6.23 -20.73
C LEU A 6 15.82 -5.01 -20.65
N GLU A 7 15.22 -3.83 -20.69
CA GLU A 7 15.92 -2.57 -20.45
C GLU A 7 15.43 -2.00 -19.12
N ILE A 8 16.37 -1.74 -18.20
CA ILE A 8 16.09 -1.26 -16.85
C ILE A 8 16.64 0.16 -16.70
N ARG A 9 15.81 1.09 -16.25
CA ARG A 9 16.19 2.49 -15.99
C ARG A 9 15.74 2.89 -14.59
N PRO A 10 16.55 3.61 -13.80
CA PRO A 10 16.05 4.22 -12.56
C PRO A 10 14.88 5.15 -12.86
N ILE A 11 13.86 5.14 -11.99
CA ILE A 11 12.80 6.13 -12.07
C ILE A 11 13.40 7.52 -11.88
N GLN A 12 13.00 8.46 -12.74
CA GLN A 12 13.37 9.87 -12.60
C GLN A 12 12.26 10.61 -11.88
N GLU A 13 12.54 11.11 -10.68
CA GLU A 13 11.63 12.00 -9.97
C GLU A 13 11.83 13.44 -10.47
N PRO A 14 10.82 14.06 -11.12
CA PRO A 14 10.96 15.39 -11.69
C PRO A 14 11.21 16.48 -10.64
N ASN A 15 10.87 16.25 -9.37
CA ASN A 15 11.16 17.19 -8.30
C ASN A 15 12.68 17.25 -7.99
N PRO A 16 13.37 18.39 -8.23
CA PRO A 16 14.81 18.50 -8.01
C PRO A 16 15.22 18.43 -6.53
N ASN A 17 14.27 18.63 -5.60
CA ASN A 17 14.49 18.49 -4.16
C ASN A 17 14.19 17.07 -3.66
N SER A 18 13.86 16.15 -4.55
CA SER A 18 13.64 14.75 -4.19
C SER A 18 14.92 14.09 -3.71
N SER A 19 14.76 13.24 -2.71
CA SER A 19 15.75 12.30 -2.18
C SER A 19 15.29 10.85 -2.39
N VAL A 20 14.34 10.61 -3.29
CA VAL A 20 13.91 9.27 -3.71
C VAL A 20 15.07 8.59 -4.43
N ASP A 21 15.51 7.46 -3.91
CA ASP A 21 16.63 6.64 -4.41
C ASP A 21 16.20 5.21 -4.75
N PHE A 22 14.90 4.98 -4.86
CA PHE A 22 14.28 3.69 -5.15
C PHE A 22 13.37 3.84 -6.37
N GLY A 23 13.02 2.71 -6.98
CA GLY A 23 12.19 2.65 -8.18
C GLY A 23 12.99 2.43 -9.47
N VAL A 24 12.52 1.54 -10.32
CA VAL A 24 13.01 1.37 -11.70
C VAL A 24 11.86 1.20 -12.67
N GLU A 25 12.06 1.63 -13.91
CA GLU A 25 11.23 1.28 -15.05
C GLU A 25 11.89 0.14 -15.82
N ILE A 26 11.08 -0.82 -16.26
CA ILE A 26 11.52 -1.96 -17.07
C ILE A 26 10.72 -1.96 -18.37
N TYR A 27 11.44 -1.95 -19.49
CA TYR A 27 10.88 -2.03 -20.83
C TYR A 27 11.15 -3.39 -21.47
N ASN A 28 10.38 -3.70 -22.52
CA ASN A 28 10.48 -4.91 -23.34
C ASN A 28 10.13 -6.22 -22.62
N ALA A 29 9.52 -6.17 -21.43
CA ALA A 29 9.00 -7.37 -20.77
C ALA A 29 7.75 -7.91 -21.50
N ASP A 30 7.79 -9.18 -21.89
CA ASP A 30 6.62 -9.95 -22.32
C ASP A 30 6.04 -10.70 -21.12
N LEU A 31 5.08 -10.08 -20.44
CA LEU A 31 4.48 -10.62 -19.24
C LEU A 31 3.47 -11.76 -19.52
N GLU A 32 2.99 -11.89 -20.77
CA GLU A 32 2.14 -13.03 -21.18
C GLU A 32 2.96 -14.31 -21.35
N ASN A 33 4.24 -14.18 -21.73
CA ASN A 33 5.15 -15.31 -21.94
C ASN A 33 6.45 -15.16 -21.15
N LEU A 34 6.34 -14.78 -19.87
CA LEU A 34 7.50 -14.42 -19.06
C LEU A 34 8.44 -15.61 -18.82
N SER A 35 9.66 -15.48 -19.32
CA SER A 35 10.73 -16.46 -19.10
C SER A 35 11.18 -16.48 -17.63
N GLU A 36 11.87 -17.54 -17.22
CA GLU A 36 12.42 -17.62 -15.86
C GLU A 36 13.53 -16.58 -15.65
N GLU A 37 14.38 -16.33 -16.65
CA GLU A 37 15.46 -15.35 -16.59
C GLU A 37 14.95 -13.92 -16.43
N ASP A 38 13.92 -13.55 -17.21
CA ASP A 38 13.28 -12.24 -17.11
C ASP A 38 12.58 -12.09 -15.76
N PHE A 39 11.90 -13.14 -15.28
CA PHE A 39 11.28 -13.13 -13.96
C PHE A 39 12.31 -12.90 -12.85
N GLN A 40 13.44 -13.62 -12.85
CA GLN A 40 14.48 -13.40 -11.84
C GLN A 40 15.08 -12.00 -11.89
N THR A 41 15.19 -11.43 -13.10
CA THR A 41 15.63 -10.03 -13.28
C THR A 41 14.62 -9.06 -12.67
N ILE A 42 13.33 -9.20 -12.96
CA ILE A 42 12.25 -8.38 -12.38
C ILE A 42 12.19 -8.55 -10.86
N ARG A 43 12.31 -9.78 -10.36
CA ARG A 43 12.31 -10.09 -8.93
C ARG A 43 13.48 -9.41 -8.21
N GLY A 44 14.70 -9.55 -8.76
CA GLY A 44 15.89 -8.89 -8.22
C GLY A 44 15.75 -7.37 -8.19
N ALA A 45 15.24 -6.78 -9.27
CA ALA A 45 14.94 -5.36 -9.35
C ALA A 45 13.90 -4.93 -8.30
N LEU A 46 12.83 -5.69 -8.11
CA LEU A 46 11.78 -5.38 -7.12
C LEU A 46 12.32 -5.33 -5.70
N TYR A 47 13.09 -6.32 -5.26
CA TYR A 47 13.62 -6.30 -3.89
C TYR A 47 14.79 -5.33 -3.72
N THR A 48 15.47 -4.92 -4.80
CA THR A 48 16.57 -3.94 -4.71
C THR A 48 16.06 -2.50 -4.74
N SER A 49 15.05 -2.24 -5.57
CA SER A 49 14.53 -0.89 -5.87
C SER A 49 13.12 -0.66 -5.33
N HIS A 50 12.52 -1.62 -4.64
CA HIS A 50 11.19 -1.59 -4.01
C HIS A 50 9.98 -1.40 -4.94
N VAL A 51 10.10 -0.61 -6.00
CA VAL A 51 9.05 -0.34 -6.99
C VAL A 51 9.61 -0.61 -8.38
N VAL A 52 8.85 -1.33 -9.19
CA VAL A 52 9.19 -1.65 -10.58
C VAL A 52 7.99 -1.26 -11.45
N VAL A 53 8.21 -0.40 -12.45
CA VAL A 53 7.20 -0.03 -13.45
C VAL A 53 7.49 -0.78 -14.74
N LEU A 54 6.70 -1.81 -15.04
CA LEU A 54 6.76 -2.54 -16.31
C LEU A 54 5.94 -1.76 -17.34
N LYS A 55 6.63 -1.15 -18.31
CA LYS A 55 6.01 -0.24 -19.28
C LYS A 55 5.33 -1.00 -20.43
N ASN A 56 4.34 -0.36 -21.05
CA ASN A 56 3.65 -0.82 -22.27
C ASN A 56 2.89 -2.16 -22.14
N GLN A 57 2.21 -2.38 -21.02
CA GLN A 57 1.48 -3.61 -20.69
C GLN A 57 -0.04 -3.49 -20.87
N SER A 58 -0.53 -2.54 -21.67
CA SER A 58 -1.98 -2.26 -21.81
C SER A 58 -2.83 -3.46 -22.25
N THR A 59 -2.21 -4.45 -22.90
CA THR A 59 -2.87 -5.68 -23.35
C THR A 59 -2.74 -6.86 -22.38
N LEU A 60 -2.08 -6.68 -21.24
CA LEU A 60 -1.89 -7.75 -20.25
C LEU A 60 -3.25 -8.29 -19.80
N THR A 61 -3.40 -9.61 -19.75
CA THR A 61 -4.60 -10.27 -19.26
C THR A 61 -4.62 -10.34 -17.74
N ALA A 62 -5.82 -10.42 -17.14
CA ALA A 62 -5.94 -10.64 -15.70
C ALA A 62 -5.26 -11.94 -15.25
N LYS A 63 -5.27 -12.97 -16.10
CA LYS A 63 -4.58 -14.23 -15.87
C LYS A 63 -3.06 -14.04 -15.80
N ALA A 64 -2.45 -13.39 -16.79
CA ALA A 64 -1.01 -13.13 -16.79
C ALA A 64 -0.58 -12.24 -15.61
N GLN A 65 -1.37 -11.22 -15.25
CA GLN A 65 -1.13 -10.42 -14.03
C GLN A 65 -1.11 -11.28 -12.76
N TYR A 66 -2.08 -12.18 -12.62
CA TYR A 66 -2.13 -13.13 -11.51
C TYR A 66 -0.93 -14.08 -11.52
N GLU A 67 -0.59 -14.67 -12.66
CA GLU A 67 0.54 -15.59 -12.79
C GLU A 67 1.87 -14.91 -12.45
N LEU A 68 2.11 -13.68 -12.92
CA LEU A 68 3.26 -12.85 -12.53
C LEU A 68 3.32 -12.65 -11.01
N THR A 69 2.20 -12.23 -10.41
CA THR A 69 2.13 -11.95 -8.96
C THR A 69 2.37 -13.23 -8.15
N LYS A 70 1.78 -14.35 -8.57
CA LYS A 70 1.93 -15.66 -7.92
C LYS A 70 3.35 -16.22 -8.02
N ARG A 71 4.14 -15.88 -9.03
CA ARG A 71 5.54 -16.37 -9.11
C ARG A 71 6.43 -15.90 -7.95
N PHE A 72 6.08 -14.81 -7.27
CA PHE A 72 6.80 -14.36 -6.07
C PHE A 72 6.56 -15.28 -4.87
N ASP A 73 5.37 -15.90 -4.79
CA ASP A 73 5.02 -16.88 -3.78
C ASP A 73 4.10 -17.97 -4.40
N PRO A 74 4.70 -19.03 -4.99
CA PRO A 74 3.95 -20.06 -5.71
C PRO A 74 2.97 -20.85 -4.83
N ALA A 75 3.17 -20.85 -3.51
CA ALA A 75 2.30 -21.52 -2.55
C ALA A 75 1.08 -20.65 -2.16
N SER A 76 1.03 -19.38 -2.57
CA SER A 76 -0.11 -18.51 -2.32
C SER A 76 -1.29 -18.82 -3.25
N GLU A 77 -2.51 -18.82 -2.68
CA GLU A 77 -3.74 -19.16 -3.41
C GLU A 77 -4.89 -18.16 -3.21
N SER A 78 -4.85 -17.35 -2.15
CA SER A 78 -5.96 -16.48 -1.76
C SER A 78 -5.60 -15.00 -1.86
N TYR A 79 -6.62 -14.17 -2.09
CA TYR A 79 -6.47 -12.71 -2.09
C TYR A 79 -5.95 -12.21 -0.73
N GLY A 80 -5.10 -11.18 -0.74
CA GLY A 80 -4.37 -10.69 0.45
C GLY A 80 -5.23 -10.28 1.65
N HIS A 81 -6.49 -9.91 1.40
CA HIS A 81 -7.46 -9.56 2.45
C HIS A 81 -8.51 -10.66 2.73
N GLY A 82 -8.40 -11.82 2.10
CA GLY A 82 -9.33 -12.94 2.27
C GLY A 82 -10.76 -12.61 1.86
N LYS A 83 -11.73 -13.30 2.45
CA LYS A 83 -13.16 -12.98 2.34
C LYS A 83 -13.56 -12.09 3.51
N THR A 84 -14.10 -10.91 3.23
CA THR A 84 -14.58 -10.01 4.28
C THR A 84 -15.84 -10.56 4.93
N LEU A 85 -15.74 -10.95 6.20
CA LEU A 85 -16.83 -11.54 6.98
C LEU A 85 -18.00 -10.57 7.21
N ASP A 86 -17.75 -9.25 7.19
CA ASP A 86 -18.78 -8.20 7.26
C ASP A 86 -18.43 -7.00 6.36
N ALA A 87 -18.77 -7.12 5.08
CA ALA A 87 -18.43 -6.10 4.07
C ALA A 87 -19.11 -4.75 4.31
N LYS A 88 -20.21 -4.68 5.07
CA LYS A 88 -20.93 -3.42 5.34
C LYS A 88 -20.26 -2.57 6.41
N ARG A 89 -19.61 -3.21 7.38
CA ARG A 89 -18.91 -2.52 8.48
C ARG A 89 -17.41 -2.35 8.22
N SER A 90 -16.87 -3.03 7.22
CA SER A 90 -15.45 -2.94 6.85
C SER A 90 -15.16 -1.71 5.98
N ILE A 91 -14.06 -1.01 6.28
CA ILE A 91 -13.60 0.13 5.46
C ILE A 91 -12.89 -0.27 4.16
N LEU A 92 -12.69 -1.57 3.89
CA LEU A 92 -11.95 -2.04 2.70
C LEU A 92 -12.79 -2.20 1.43
N HIS A 93 -14.12 -2.30 1.54
CA HIS A 93 -14.89 -3.05 0.54
C HIS A 93 -15.99 -2.36 -0.29
N PRO A 94 -16.41 -1.10 -0.11
CA PRO A 94 -17.47 -0.59 -0.98
C PRO A 94 -17.08 -0.57 -2.48
N ASP A 95 -15.77 -0.53 -2.80
CA ASP A 95 -15.32 -0.10 -4.13
C ASP A 95 -14.57 -1.15 -4.98
N LEU A 96 -14.25 -2.33 -4.43
CA LEU A 96 -13.56 -3.40 -5.18
C LEU A 96 -14.56 -4.22 -6.02
N LYS A 97 -14.22 -4.50 -7.29
CA LYS A 97 -15.01 -5.37 -8.17
C LYS A 97 -14.16 -6.54 -8.66
N THR A 98 -14.54 -7.76 -8.29
CA THR A 98 -13.75 -8.97 -8.59
C THR A 98 -13.91 -9.41 -10.05
N VAL A 99 -12.82 -9.69 -10.75
CA VAL A 99 -12.85 -10.24 -12.11
C VAL A 99 -13.38 -11.68 -12.08
N PRO A 100 -14.52 -12.01 -12.72
CA PRO A 100 -15.16 -13.32 -12.59
C PRO A 100 -14.28 -14.51 -13.03
N ARG A 101 -13.50 -14.33 -14.12
CA ARG A 101 -12.61 -15.37 -14.66
C ARG A 101 -11.29 -15.51 -13.90
N GLN A 102 -10.93 -14.53 -13.06
CA GLN A 102 -9.71 -14.53 -12.25
C GLN A 102 -9.95 -13.80 -10.91
N PRO A 103 -10.58 -14.44 -9.91
CA PRO A 103 -11.07 -13.77 -8.70
C PRO A 103 -10.01 -13.15 -7.79
N GLN A 104 -8.73 -13.47 -7.99
CA GLN A 104 -7.59 -12.85 -7.32
C GLN A 104 -7.28 -11.44 -7.83
N VAL A 105 -7.87 -11.05 -8.97
CA VAL A 105 -7.70 -9.74 -9.58
C VAL A 105 -8.94 -8.89 -9.31
N GLN A 106 -8.73 -7.72 -8.73
CA GLN A 106 -9.77 -6.74 -8.42
C GLN A 106 -9.69 -5.56 -9.39
N VAL A 107 -10.83 -5.03 -9.79
CA VAL A 107 -10.96 -3.80 -10.55
C VAL A 107 -11.24 -2.66 -9.58
N ILE A 108 -10.44 -1.60 -9.67
CA ILE A 108 -10.51 -0.40 -8.83
C ILE A 108 -10.44 0.85 -9.73
N GLY A 109 -10.98 1.97 -9.27
CA GLY A 109 -11.03 3.14 -10.14
C GLY A 109 -12.01 4.23 -9.71
N ASN A 110 -12.42 5.04 -10.68
CA ASN A 110 -13.41 6.09 -10.53
C ASN A 110 -14.28 6.16 -11.79
N GLY A 111 -15.58 6.42 -11.61
CA GLY A 111 -16.51 6.66 -12.70
C GLY A 111 -17.28 5.40 -13.12
N PHE A 112 -18.09 5.57 -14.17
CA PHE A 112 -18.94 4.52 -14.72
C PHE A 112 -18.28 3.86 -15.94
N PHE A 113 -18.40 2.54 -16.04
CA PHE A 113 -17.93 1.72 -17.16
C PHE A 113 -19.04 0.74 -17.57
N SER A 114 -19.36 0.70 -18.87
CA SER A 114 -20.41 -0.18 -19.39
C SER A 114 -20.03 -1.65 -19.29
N GLU A 115 -18.77 -1.99 -19.59
CA GLU A 115 -18.25 -3.35 -19.51
C GLU A 115 -16.73 -3.33 -19.28
N TYR A 116 -16.20 -4.25 -18.47
CA TYR A 116 -14.78 -4.55 -18.39
C TYR A 116 -14.54 -5.94 -17.77
N GLU A 117 -13.70 -6.79 -18.38
CA GLU A 117 -13.34 -8.12 -17.84
C GLU A 117 -14.54 -9.01 -17.47
N GLY A 118 -15.64 -8.92 -18.22
CA GLY A 118 -16.88 -9.66 -17.98
C GLY A 118 -17.76 -9.11 -16.85
N LEU A 119 -17.43 -7.93 -16.32
CA LEU A 119 -18.30 -7.15 -15.44
C LEU A 119 -19.07 -6.12 -16.28
N GLU A 120 -20.36 -5.93 -15.99
CA GLU A 120 -21.23 -4.99 -16.71
C GLU A 120 -21.73 -3.87 -15.78
N ASN A 121 -21.97 -2.68 -16.33
CA ASN A 121 -22.56 -1.52 -15.65
C ASN A 121 -21.89 -1.17 -14.31
N ILE A 122 -20.55 -1.09 -14.32
CA ILE A 122 -19.73 -0.93 -13.15
C ILE A 122 -19.66 0.55 -12.77
N LYS A 123 -19.94 0.86 -11.49
CA LYS A 123 -19.57 2.14 -10.89
C LYS A 123 -18.40 1.92 -9.94
N LEU A 124 -17.26 2.54 -10.24
CA LEU A 124 -16.07 2.57 -9.41
C LEU A 124 -16.02 3.91 -8.68
N VAL A 125 -15.51 3.90 -7.45
CA VAL A 125 -15.38 5.11 -6.61
C VAL A 125 -13.95 5.16 -6.08
N HIS A 126 -13.27 6.26 -6.34
CA HIS A 126 -11.93 6.46 -5.80
C HIS A 126 -12.02 6.82 -4.31
N PRO A 127 -11.17 6.24 -3.45
CA PRO A 127 -11.12 6.62 -2.05
C PRO A 127 -10.83 8.12 -1.90
N HIS A 128 -11.63 8.79 -1.07
CA HIS A 128 -11.62 10.24 -0.98
C HIS A 128 -11.43 10.70 0.46
N HIS A 129 -10.51 11.66 0.69
CA HIS A 129 -10.14 12.12 2.04
C HIS A 129 -11.36 12.45 2.93
N LYS A 130 -12.39 13.13 2.40
CA LYS A 130 -13.63 13.46 3.10
C LYS A 130 -14.41 12.32 3.75
N THR A 131 -14.19 11.08 3.29
CA THR A 131 -14.85 9.91 3.86
C THR A 131 -14.13 9.36 5.08
N PHE A 132 -12.82 9.59 5.20
CA PHE A 132 -11.95 8.90 6.15
C PHE A 132 -11.18 9.83 7.10
N HIS A 133 -10.85 11.03 6.67
CA HIS A 133 -10.09 12.00 7.45
C HIS A 133 -10.97 12.71 8.47
N LYS A 134 -10.38 13.07 9.62
CA LYS A 134 -11.09 13.83 10.67
C LYS A 134 -11.40 15.25 10.19
N VAL A 135 -10.44 15.87 9.52
CA VAL A 135 -10.54 17.24 8.97
C VAL A 135 -10.39 17.16 7.46
N PRO A 136 -11.51 17.14 6.70
CA PRO A 136 -11.46 17.12 5.25
C PRO A 136 -11.00 18.46 4.69
N ILE A 137 -10.52 18.47 3.44
CA ILE A 137 -10.37 19.71 2.66
C ILE A 137 -11.78 20.27 2.38
N PRO A 138 -11.98 21.61 2.47
CA PRO A 138 -13.25 22.25 2.12
C PRO A 138 -13.72 21.91 0.69
N GLU A 139 -15.03 21.87 0.48
CA GLU A 139 -15.63 21.43 -0.78
C GLU A 139 -15.24 22.34 -1.96
N GLU A 140 -15.11 23.64 -1.70
CA GLU A 140 -14.68 24.65 -2.67
C GLU A 140 -13.23 24.48 -3.15
N GLU A 141 -12.40 23.77 -2.39
CA GLU A 141 -10.98 23.52 -2.66
C GLU A 141 -10.72 22.07 -3.11
N ASP A 142 -11.73 21.20 -3.11
CA ASP A 142 -11.60 19.74 -3.22
C ASP A 142 -11.03 19.27 -4.58
N LEU A 143 -11.19 20.07 -5.63
CA LEU A 143 -10.62 19.77 -6.95
C LEU A 143 -9.20 20.28 -7.13
N ASP A 144 -8.74 21.24 -6.34
CA ASP A 144 -7.40 21.80 -6.44
C ASP A 144 -6.44 21.17 -5.42
N PHE A 145 -6.97 20.75 -4.27
CA PHE A 145 -6.20 20.22 -3.15
C PHE A 145 -6.58 18.79 -2.80
N THR A 146 -5.61 18.03 -2.30
CA THR A 146 -5.81 16.63 -1.90
C THR A 146 -4.97 16.24 -0.68
N ARG A 147 -5.12 14.99 -0.23
CA ARG A 147 -4.36 14.39 0.88
C ARG A 147 -3.94 12.98 0.51
N PHE A 148 -2.94 12.44 1.21
CA PHE A 148 -2.78 10.99 1.26
C PHE A 148 -4.04 10.40 1.88
N TYR A 149 -4.73 9.51 1.16
CA TYR A 149 -5.93 8.88 1.71
C TYR A 149 -5.61 8.09 2.97
N ARG A 150 -4.63 7.18 2.89
CA ARG A 150 -4.17 6.35 4.01
C ARG A 150 -2.83 5.70 3.66
N TRP A 151 -1.78 6.02 4.41
CA TRP A 151 -0.52 5.28 4.35
C TRP A 151 -0.71 3.89 4.93
N HIS A 152 -0.38 2.86 4.16
CA HIS A 152 -0.56 1.48 4.59
C HIS A 152 0.34 0.48 3.86
N ILE A 153 0.27 -0.75 4.38
CA ILE A 153 0.75 -2.00 3.78
C ILE A 153 -0.50 -2.77 3.36
N ASP A 154 -0.52 -3.38 2.18
CA ASP A 154 -1.62 -4.29 1.83
C ASP A 154 -1.50 -5.50 2.75
N ALA A 155 -2.48 -5.75 3.63
CA ALA A 155 -2.50 -6.91 4.51
C ALA A 155 -3.87 -7.10 5.16
N ALA A 156 -4.28 -8.33 5.47
CA ALA A 156 -5.44 -8.55 6.34
C ALA A 156 -5.15 -8.14 7.81
N LEU A 157 -3.89 -8.30 8.25
CA LEU A 157 -3.40 -8.08 9.62
C LEU A 157 -4.14 -8.89 10.70
N TYR A 158 -4.91 -9.90 10.27
CA TYR A 158 -5.57 -10.88 11.11
C TYR A 158 -5.68 -12.17 10.29
N SER A 159 -5.26 -13.29 10.87
CA SER A 159 -5.15 -14.63 10.25
C SER A 159 -4.14 -14.74 9.11
N LEU A 160 -4.22 -13.90 8.07
CA LEU A 160 -3.42 -13.98 6.85
C LEU A 160 -2.12 -13.18 6.97
N ASN A 161 -1.07 -13.66 6.32
CA ASN A 161 0.22 -12.97 6.28
C ASN A 161 0.21 -11.84 5.23
N PRO A 162 0.95 -10.74 5.48
CA PRO A 162 1.11 -9.67 4.49
C PRO A 162 1.65 -10.22 3.15
N PRO A 163 1.00 -9.92 2.01
CA PRO A 163 1.54 -10.16 0.67
C PRO A 163 3.01 -9.75 0.52
N GLU A 164 3.76 -10.48 -0.29
CA GLU A 164 5.14 -10.10 -0.62
C GLU A 164 5.19 -8.95 -1.64
N VAL A 165 4.31 -9.02 -2.62
CA VAL A 165 4.21 -8.10 -3.75
C VAL A 165 2.74 -7.79 -4.02
N THR A 166 2.49 -6.58 -4.49
CA THR A 166 1.23 -6.20 -5.11
C THR A 166 1.52 -5.76 -6.54
N SER A 167 0.70 -6.19 -7.48
CA SER A 167 0.68 -5.67 -8.85
C SER A 167 -0.52 -4.76 -9.07
N LEU A 168 -0.27 -3.61 -9.69
CA LEU A 168 -1.28 -2.66 -10.15
C LEU A 168 -1.05 -2.40 -11.63
N ILE A 169 -2.11 -2.37 -12.42
CA ILE A 169 -2.02 -2.04 -13.84
C ILE A 169 -3.02 -0.96 -14.21
N ALA A 170 -2.52 0.07 -14.89
CA ALA A 170 -3.29 1.17 -15.42
C ALA A 170 -3.92 0.79 -16.77
N ILE A 171 -5.25 0.78 -16.83
CA ILE A 171 -6.01 0.52 -18.06
C ILE A 171 -6.59 1.82 -18.60
N LYS A 172 -7.11 2.66 -17.70
CA LYS A 172 -7.59 4.01 -17.97
C LYS A 172 -7.04 4.95 -16.91
N VAL A 173 -6.31 5.97 -17.35
CA VAL A 173 -5.77 7.04 -16.49
C VAL A 173 -6.54 8.34 -16.77
N PRO A 174 -6.83 9.17 -15.75
CA PRO A 174 -7.45 10.47 -15.97
C PRO A 174 -6.56 11.42 -16.79
N ALA A 175 -7.19 12.39 -17.46
CA ALA A 175 -6.51 13.31 -18.38
C ALA A 175 -5.72 14.41 -17.63
N GLY A 176 -4.47 14.12 -17.26
CA GLY A 176 -3.39 15.11 -17.01
C GLY A 176 -3.59 16.16 -15.91
N ARG A 177 -4.71 16.17 -15.19
CA ARG A 177 -4.92 17.09 -14.06
C ARG A 177 -3.97 16.74 -12.91
N ARG A 178 -3.51 17.79 -12.23
CA ARG A 178 -2.67 17.70 -11.03
C ARG A 178 -3.38 18.38 -9.87
N GLN A 179 -2.97 18.06 -8.65
CA GLN A 179 -3.50 18.67 -7.42
C GLN A 179 -2.35 19.00 -6.48
N THR A 180 -2.59 19.93 -5.56
CA THR A 180 -1.67 20.21 -4.47
C THR A 180 -2.03 19.35 -3.27
N LEU A 181 -1.16 18.42 -2.89
CA LEU A 181 -1.30 17.65 -1.67
C LEU A 181 -0.90 18.48 -0.46
N ARG A 182 -1.78 18.59 0.53
CA ARG A 182 -1.51 19.28 1.81
C ARG A 182 -1.39 18.29 2.97
N TYR A 183 -0.35 18.46 3.79
CA TYR A 183 -0.17 17.64 5.00
C TYR A 183 -1.06 18.11 6.15
N ASP A 184 -1.23 19.43 6.30
CA ASP A 184 -2.02 20.10 7.34
C ASP A 184 -1.84 19.52 8.77
N ASP A 185 -0.59 19.17 9.09
CA ASP A 185 -0.15 18.68 10.39
C ASP A 185 0.63 19.74 11.18
N GLY A 186 0.54 21.00 10.75
CA GLY A 186 1.25 22.15 11.33
C GLY A 186 2.63 22.43 10.71
N THR A 187 3.13 21.58 9.82
CA THR A 187 4.43 21.80 9.14
C THR A 187 4.35 22.79 7.98
N GLY A 188 3.16 23.02 7.42
CA GLY A 188 2.96 23.80 6.20
C GLY A 188 3.52 23.14 4.93
N GLN A 189 3.84 21.84 4.99
CA GLN A 189 4.34 21.10 3.83
C GLN A 189 3.23 20.83 2.82
N GLU A 190 3.58 21.00 1.55
CA GLU A 190 2.74 20.68 0.41
C GLU A 190 3.58 20.00 -0.69
N MET A 191 2.92 19.29 -1.60
CA MET A 191 3.57 18.76 -2.81
C MET A 191 2.60 18.68 -3.99
N ASP A 192 3.09 18.99 -5.18
CA ASP A 192 2.33 18.79 -6.42
C ASP A 192 2.28 17.31 -6.78
N VAL A 193 1.09 16.81 -7.13
CA VAL A 193 0.84 15.39 -7.42
C VAL A 193 -0.04 15.22 -8.65
N PRO A 194 0.22 14.21 -9.50
CA PRO A 194 -0.71 13.81 -10.56
C PRO A 194 -2.02 13.28 -9.96
N LEU A 195 -3.15 13.55 -10.61
CA LEU A 195 -4.45 13.04 -10.19
C LEU A 195 -4.49 11.50 -10.24
N GLY A 196 -4.90 10.86 -9.15
CA GLY A 196 -5.01 9.40 -9.09
C GLY A 196 -3.70 8.68 -8.91
N THR A 197 -2.65 9.40 -8.51
CA THR A 197 -1.34 8.82 -8.21
C THR A 197 -1.42 7.78 -7.10
N THR A 198 -0.48 6.84 -7.15
CA THR A 198 -0.14 6.00 -6.00
C THR A 198 1.19 6.49 -5.48
N ALA A 199 1.19 7.06 -4.29
CA ALA A 199 2.38 7.56 -3.63
C ALA A 199 3.07 6.43 -2.87
N PHE A 200 4.38 6.34 -2.99
CA PHE A 200 5.22 5.33 -2.32
C PHE A 200 6.29 5.99 -1.46
N VAL A 201 6.62 5.32 -0.36
CA VAL A 201 7.75 5.68 0.52
C VAL A 201 8.49 4.42 0.93
N SER A 202 9.82 4.49 0.93
CA SER A 202 10.69 3.36 1.28
C SER A 202 10.76 3.19 2.79
N GLY A 203 10.28 2.05 3.31
CA GLY A 203 10.44 1.69 4.71
C GLY A 203 11.91 1.54 5.12
N GLN A 204 12.78 1.19 4.16
CA GLN A 204 14.22 1.18 4.37
C GLN A 204 14.77 2.58 4.61
N ASN A 205 14.31 3.58 3.84
CA ASN A 205 14.72 4.97 4.04
C ASN A 205 14.19 5.49 5.38
N MET A 206 12.94 5.16 5.73
CA MET A 206 12.38 5.47 7.05
C MET A 206 13.26 4.93 8.17
N TYR A 207 13.70 3.67 8.08
CA TYR A 207 14.62 3.07 9.06
C TYR A 207 15.97 3.78 9.10
N ASN A 208 16.55 4.12 7.94
CA ASN A 208 17.88 4.70 7.85
C ASN A 208 17.98 6.08 8.50
N ILE A 209 16.92 6.88 8.43
CA ILE A 209 16.87 8.25 9.00
C ILE A 209 16.54 8.29 10.50
N LEU A 210 16.16 7.15 11.10
CA LEU A 210 15.94 7.07 12.54
C LEU A 210 17.22 7.40 13.32
N SER A 211 17.03 7.93 14.54
CA SER A 211 18.11 8.01 15.53
C SER A 211 18.63 6.61 15.87
N GLU A 212 19.88 6.49 16.34
CA GLU A 212 20.42 5.18 16.73
C GLU A 212 19.63 4.55 17.89
N THR A 213 19.13 5.35 18.83
CA THR A 213 18.23 4.90 19.90
C THR A 213 16.93 4.32 19.33
N ASP A 214 16.32 5.01 18.36
CA ASP A 214 15.11 4.50 17.71
C ASP A 214 15.41 3.23 16.90
N LYS A 215 16.55 3.14 16.20
CA LYS A 215 16.96 1.93 15.48
C LYS A 215 17.14 0.75 16.42
N GLU A 216 17.72 0.94 17.60
CA GLU A 216 17.82 -0.10 18.62
C GLU A 216 16.43 -0.57 19.09
N PHE A 217 15.54 0.38 19.36
CA PHE A 217 14.17 0.10 19.76
C PHE A 217 13.39 -0.69 18.69
N VAL A 218 13.30 -0.20 17.46
CA VAL A 218 12.46 -0.83 16.41
C VAL A 218 13.01 -2.17 15.91
N ARG A 219 14.30 -2.46 16.13
CA ARG A 219 14.89 -3.77 15.81
C ARG A 219 14.43 -4.88 16.76
N THR A 220 13.93 -4.51 17.94
CA THR A 220 13.63 -5.46 19.03
C THR A 220 12.18 -5.41 19.48
N ALA A 221 11.48 -4.29 19.25
CA ALA A 221 10.06 -4.16 19.52
C ALA A 221 9.18 -4.83 18.45
N ARG A 222 7.97 -5.21 18.86
CA ARG A 222 6.95 -5.81 17.98
C ARG A 222 5.65 -5.04 18.10
N VAL A 223 4.87 -5.03 17.02
CA VAL A 223 3.58 -4.38 16.94
C VAL A 223 2.46 -5.42 16.93
N GLU A 224 1.45 -5.22 17.77
CA GLU A 224 0.22 -6.01 17.79
C GLU A 224 -0.87 -5.25 17.04
N TYR A 225 -1.50 -5.93 16.10
CA TYR A 225 -2.65 -5.41 15.36
C TYR A 225 -3.97 -5.81 16.01
N ALA A 226 -4.99 -4.96 15.86
CA ALA A 226 -6.31 -5.28 16.38
C ALA A 226 -6.94 -6.51 15.69
N PRO A 227 -7.74 -7.32 16.40
CA PRO A 227 -8.56 -8.34 15.76
C PRO A 227 -9.58 -7.67 14.82
N HIS A 228 -9.85 -8.31 13.69
CA HIS A 228 -10.75 -7.76 12.65
C HIS A 228 -10.49 -6.26 12.36
N PRO A 229 -9.23 -5.88 12.05
CA PRO A 229 -8.76 -4.50 12.23
C PRO A 229 -9.56 -3.48 11.43
N TYR A 230 -10.00 -3.83 10.21
CA TYR A 230 -10.77 -2.97 9.32
C TYR A 230 -12.24 -2.79 9.73
N ILE A 231 -12.75 -3.65 10.62
CA ILE A 231 -14.05 -3.46 11.29
C ILE A 231 -13.82 -2.65 12.57
N TRP A 232 -12.83 -3.04 13.38
CA TRP A 232 -12.47 -2.38 14.63
C TRP A 232 -12.27 -0.87 14.49
N MET A 233 -11.49 -0.44 13.50
CA MET A 233 -11.20 0.97 13.29
C MET A 233 -12.25 1.72 12.44
N SER A 234 -13.34 1.07 12.02
CA SER A 234 -14.30 1.67 11.08
C SER A 234 -14.93 3.00 11.51
N PRO A 235 -15.20 3.28 12.80
CA PRO A 235 -15.75 4.58 13.19
C PRO A 235 -14.66 5.64 13.45
N ALA A 236 -13.40 5.23 13.58
CA ALA A 236 -12.27 6.14 13.78
C ALA A 236 -11.91 6.90 12.50
N LYS A 237 -11.24 8.05 12.65
CA LYS A 237 -10.87 8.94 11.56
C LYS A 237 -9.36 9.07 11.43
N SER A 238 -8.89 9.27 10.20
CA SER A 238 -7.48 9.48 9.89
C SER A 238 -7.02 10.88 10.27
N ARG A 239 -5.73 11.00 10.55
CA ARG A 239 -5.00 12.27 10.54
C ARG A 239 -4.97 12.86 9.14
N SER A 240 -4.77 14.18 9.04
CA SER A 240 -4.72 14.95 7.79
C SER A 240 -3.61 14.49 6.83
N ASP A 241 -2.49 13.98 7.37
CA ASP A 241 -1.38 13.44 6.58
C ASP A 241 -1.59 11.98 6.13
N GLY A 242 -2.74 11.37 6.49
CA GLY A 242 -3.06 9.99 6.17
C GLY A 242 -2.27 8.94 6.97
N LEU A 243 -1.40 9.35 7.91
CA LEU A 243 -0.49 8.47 8.64
C LEU A 243 -1.11 8.04 9.98
N GLY A 244 -1.98 7.05 9.92
CA GLY A 244 -2.67 6.52 11.09
C GLY A 244 -3.89 7.34 11.52
N LEU A 245 -4.44 6.99 12.68
CA LEU A 245 -5.75 7.49 13.14
C LEU A 245 -5.61 8.50 14.30
N VAL A 246 -6.63 9.32 14.46
CA VAL A 246 -6.80 10.15 15.67
C VAL A 246 -7.28 9.27 16.84
N SER A 247 -6.75 9.51 18.03
CA SER A 247 -7.08 8.72 19.23
C SER A 247 -8.17 9.41 20.04
N GLU A 248 -9.42 9.10 19.72
CA GLU A 248 -10.62 9.64 20.38
C GLU A 248 -11.49 8.53 21.01
N GLY A 249 -10.99 7.29 21.06
CA GLY A 249 -11.74 6.13 21.59
C GLY A 249 -12.99 5.80 20.77
N SER A 250 -12.95 6.05 19.47
CA SER A 250 -14.08 5.84 18.56
C SER A 250 -14.12 4.42 17.96
N GLU A 251 -13.09 3.62 18.19
CA GLU A 251 -13.03 2.24 17.74
C GLU A 251 -14.13 1.39 18.38
N LEU A 252 -14.56 0.35 17.67
CA LEU A 252 -15.51 -0.60 18.24
C LEU A 252 -14.88 -1.36 19.42
N SER A 253 -15.69 -1.64 20.44
CA SER A 253 -15.29 -2.53 21.53
C SER A 253 -15.11 -3.96 21.04
N LEU A 254 -14.35 -4.78 21.76
CA LEU A 254 -14.12 -6.19 21.40
C LEU A 254 -15.44 -6.99 21.33
N SER A 255 -16.45 -6.64 22.13
CA SER A 255 -17.77 -7.26 22.10
C SER A 255 -18.61 -6.94 20.85
N GLU A 256 -18.26 -5.90 20.11
CA GLU A 256 -18.95 -5.48 18.89
C GLU A 256 -18.32 -6.08 17.61
N LEU A 257 -17.20 -6.78 17.76
CA LEU A 257 -16.49 -7.45 16.68
C LEU A 257 -17.06 -8.85 16.43
N PRO A 258 -16.85 -9.42 15.23
CA PRO A 258 -17.03 -10.85 15.01
C PRO A 258 -16.18 -11.67 16.00
N THR A 259 -16.47 -12.97 16.14
CA THR A 259 -15.72 -13.88 17.01
C THR A 259 -14.21 -13.70 16.84
N ILE A 260 -13.53 -13.47 17.96
CA ILE A 260 -12.09 -13.25 18.01
C ILE A 260 -11.43 -14.58 18.33
N GLU A 261 -10.46 -14.95 17.50
CA GLU A 261 -9.59 -16.10 17.69
C GLU A 261 -8.19 -15.55 17.97
N GLU A 262 -7.73 -15.70 19.21
CA GLU A 262 -6.50 -15.06 19.70
C GLU A 262 -5.25 -15.48 18.91
N ASP A 263 -5.20 -16.72 18.44
CA ASP A 263 -4.10 -17.25 17.62
C ASP A 263 -4.04 -16.63 16.20
N LYS A 264 -5.09 -15.94 15.78
CA LYS A 264 -5.14 -15.21 14.50
C LYS A 264 -4.67 -13.76 14.62
N ILE A 265 -4.50 -13.23 15.83
CA ILE A 265 -3.97 -11.89 16.04
C ILE A 265 -2.51 -11.84 15.59
N LYS A 266 -2.16 -10.84 14.78
CA LYS A 266 -0.80 -10.68 14.27
C LYS A 266 0.02 -9.80 15.22
N ILE A 267 1.11 -10.37 15.73
CA ILE A 267 2.17 -9.66 16.45
C ILE A 267 3.44 -9.75 15.59
N LEU A 268 3.79 -8.67 14.90
CA LEU A 268 4.85 -8.63 13.90
C LEU A 268 6.02 -7.74 14.37
N PRO A 269 7.27 -8.01 13.96
CA PRO A 269 8.38 -7.08 14.21
C PRO A 269 8.11 -5.72 13.58
N MET A 270 8.58 -4.63 14.23
CA MET A 270 8.46 -3.28 13.67
C MET A 270 9.37 -3.07 12.45
N CYS A 271 10.44 -3.86 12.33
CA CYS A 271 11.32 -3.88 11.16
C CYS A 271 11.24 -5.21 10.42
N TRP A 272 11.04 -5.16 9.11
CA TRP A 272 11.03 -6.35 8.25
C TRP A 272 12.32 -6.43 7.45
N LYS A 273 12.86 -7.64 7.33
CA LYS A 273 14.09 -7.91 6.60
C LYS A 273 13.78 -8.21 5.14
N ASN A 274 14.45 -7.51 4.25
CA ASN A 274 14.39 -7.78 2.82
C ASN A 274 15.04 -9.14 2.52
N PRO A 275 14.35 -10.08 1.86
CA PRO A 275 14.84 -11.44 1.66
C PRO A 275 16.01 -11.53 0.66
N VAL A 276 16.20 -10.51 -0.18
CA VAL A 276 17.29 -10.47 -1.18
C VAL A 276 18.46 -9.64 -0.68
N THR A 277 18.21 -8.43 -0.19
CA THR A 277 19.28 -7.50 0.19
C THR A 277 19.70 -7.61 1.66
N GLY A 278 18.89 -8.24 2.51
CA GLY A 278 19.09 -8.34 3.95
C GLY A 278 18.90 -7.01 4.71
N LYS A 279 18.61 -5.91 4.02
CA LYS A 279 18.36 -4.59 4.62
C LYS A 279 17.04 -4.58 5.39
N LEU A 280 16.97 -3.72 6.41
CA LEU A 280 15.77 -3.57 7.25
C LEU A 280 14.90 -2.42 6.74
N ALA A 281 13.59 -2.62 6.78
CA ALA A 281 12.59 -1.59 6.52
C ALA A 281 11.71 -1.42 7.77
N LEU A 282 11.49 -0.17 8.21
CA LEU A 282 10.47 0.15 9.20
C LEU A 282 9.10 -0.09 8.55
N GLN A 283 8.37 -1.10 9.01
CA GLN A 283 7.17 -1.62 8.37
C GLN A 283 6.08 -1.86 9.41
N ILE A 284 5.33 -0.79 9.68
CA ILE A 284 4.21 -0.79 10.61
C ILE A 284 3.01 -0.28 9.83
N HIS A 285 1.87 -0.98 9.91
CA HIS A 285 0.62 -0.44 9.39
C HIS A 285 0.03 0.54 10.42
N PRO A 286 0.01 1.86 10.14
CA PRO A 286 -0.22 2.88 11.18
C PRO A 286 -1.67 2.95 11.67
N SER A 287 -2.66 2.56 10.86
CA SER A 287 -4.07 2.66 11.26
C SER A 287 -4.56 1.51 12.15
N ALA A 288 -4.02 0.30 11.96
CA ALA A 288 -4.53 -0.93 12.58
C ALA A 288 -3.78 -1.32 13.86
N VAL A 289 -2.78 -0.53 14.26
CA VAL A 289 -1.98 -0.78 15.46
C VAL A 289 -2.84 -0.68 16.72
N LYS A 290 -2.69 -1.66 17.62
CA LYS A 290 -3.40 -1.74 18.90
C LYS A 290 -2.44 -1.63 20.09
N ALA A 291 -1.29 -2.28 20.02
CA ALA A 291 -0.31 -2.28 21.10
C ALA A 291 1.13 -2.43 20.57
N ILE A 292 2.11 -2.08 21.39
CA ILE A 292 3.53 -2.30 21.11
C ILE A 292 4.13 -3.16 22.23
N HIS A 293 4.71 -4.29 21.86
CA HIS A 293 5.44 -5.18 22.73
C HIS A 293 6.88 -4.66 22.82
N LEU A 294 7.22 -4.11 23.97
CA LEU A 294 8.49 -3.43 24.22
C LEU A 294 9.64 -4.44 24.43
N PRO A 295 10.90 -4.05 24.18
CA PRO A 295 12.04 -4.96 24.32
C PRO A 295 12.26 -5.49 25.74
N ASN A 296 11.79 -4.75 26.76
CA ASN A 296 11.85 -5.14 28.17
C ASN A 296 10.75 -6.14 28.58
N GLY A 297 9.85 -6.52 27.66
CA GLY A 297 8.74 -7.45 27.91
C GLY A 297 7.43 -6.79 28.33
N GLU A 298 7.40 -5.47 28.54
CA GLU A 298 6.16 -4.71 28.80
C GLU A 298 5.35 -4.54 27.51
N ILE A 299 4.04 -4.34 27.66
CA ILE A 299 3.14 -4.06 26.53
C ILE A 299 2.57 -2.66 26.71
N MET A 300 2.91 -1.75 25.79
CA MET A 300 2.30 -0.44 25.68
C MET A 300 0.94 -0.61 25.00
N SER A 301 -0.15 -0.44 25.75
CA SER A 301 -1.52 -0.64 25.27
C SER A 301 -2.39 0.63 25.33
N ASP A 302 -1.86 1.76 25.82
CA ASP A 302 -2.56 3.04 25.66
C ASP A 302 -2.53 3.43 24.18
N LEU A 303 -3.71 3.44 23.56
CA LEU A 303 -3.84 3.59 22.11
C LEU A 303 -3.34 4.96 21.62
N LYS A 304 -3.40 6.00 22.47
CA LYS A 304 -2.87 7.32 22.13
C LYS A 304 -1.36 7.28 22.12
N GLU A 305 -0.72 6.78 23.17
CA GLU A 305 0.75 6.63 23.22
C GLU A 305 1.29 5.77 22.08
N VAL A 306 0.64 4.64 21.80
CA VAL A 306 0.98 3.73 20.70
C VAL A 306 0.96 4.46 19.35
N ARG A 307 -0.12 5.17 19.05
CA ARG A 307 -0.27 5.87 17.75
C ARG A 307 0.66 7.07 17.63
N GLU A 308 0.89 7.83 18.69
CA GLU A 308 1.85 8.93 18.70
C GLU A 308 3.29 8.42 18.49
N LEU A 309 3.65 7.28 19.09
CA LEU A 309 4.96 6.66 18.86
C LEU A 309 5.14 6.20 17.41
N VAL A 310 4.14 5.50 16.85
CA VAL A 310 4.19 5.06 15.44
C VAL A 310 4.26 6.26 14.49
N HIS A 311 3.45 7.29 14.72
CA HIS A 311 3.47 8.51 13.93
C HIS A 311 4.83 9.20 13.99
N ARG A 312 5.41 9.40 15.19
CA ARG A 312 6.75 9.97 15.36
C ARG A 312 7.83 9.22 14.60
N LEU A 313 7.77 7.88 14.57
CA LEU A 313 8.75 7.03 13.89
C LEU A 313 8.61 7.08 12.37
N GLN A 314 7.38 7.17 11.83
CA GLN A 314 7.12 7.10 10.39
C GLN A 314 6.99 8.47 9.70
N ARG A 315 6.58 9.52 10.43
CA ARG A 315 6.27 10.85 9.86
C ARG A 315 7.45 11.50 9.12
N PRO A 316 8.70 11.45 9.61
CA PRO A 316 9.85 11.96 8.85
C PRO A 316 10.04 11.23 7.53
N GLY A 317 9.67 9.95 7.47
CA GLY A 317 9.77 9.10 6.29
C GLY A 317 8.79 9.44 5.17
N ILE A 318 7.73 10.20 5.48
CA ILE A 318 6.75 10.69 4.50
C ILE A 318 6.92 12.18 4.20
N GLU A 319 8.05 12.81 4.53
CA GLU A 319 8.32 14.18 4.05
C GLU A 319 8.29 14.25 2.50
N PRO A 320 7.89 15.38 1.88
CA PRO A 320 7.76 15.49 0.43
C PRO A 320 8.94 14.98 -0.39
N LYS A 321 10.18 15.20 0.09
CA LYS A 321 11.41 14.73 -0.58
C LYS A 321 11.59 13.21 -0.59
N HIS A 322 10.86 12.47 0.24
CA HIS A 322 10.96 11.01 0.36
C HIS A 322 9.80 10.27 -0.33
N VAL A 323 8.81 11.02 -0.83
CA VAL A 323 7.63 10.47 -1.49
C VAL A 323 7.90 10.36 -2.98
N TYR A 324 7.62 9.19 -3.54
CA TYR A 324 7.51 8.97 -4.98
C TYR A 324 6.04 8.95 -5.40
N PRO A 325 5.49 10.03 -5.98
CA PRO A 325 4.15 10.05 -6.55
C PRO A 325 4.19 9.53 -7.99
N HIS A 326 3.87 8.24 -8.20
CA HIS A 326 3.88 7.67 -9.55
C HIS A 326 2.85 8.35 -10.46
N ASP A 327 3.33 9.00 -11.53
CA ASP A 327 2.53 9.58 -12.60
C ASP A 327 2.21 8.48 -13.62
N TRP A 328 0.98 7.99 -13.58
CA TRP A 328 0.58 6.80 -14.32
C TRP A 328 0.46 7.07 -15.81
N GLU A 329 0.96 6.15 -16.63
CA GLU A 329 0.60 6.05 -18.05
C GLU A 329 -0.30 4.83 -18.30
N GLU A 330 -1.18 4.89 -19.29
CA GLU A 330 -1.97 3.72 -19.69
C GLU A 330 -1.03 2.59 -20.15
N GLY A 331 -1.20 1.41 -19.57
CA GLY A 331 -0.30 0.27 -19.77
C GLY A 331 0.85 0.17 -18.78
N ASP A 332 0.99 1.08 -17.82
CA ASP A 332 1.93 0.86 -16.72
C ASP A 332 1.45 -0.27 -15.82
N CYS A 333 2.32 -1.29 -15.64
CA CYS A 333 2.15 -2.32 -14.63
C CYS A 333 3.18 -2.12 -13.52
N VAL A 334 2.74 -1.57 -12.39
CA VAL A 334 3.58 -1.36 -11.21
C VAL A 334 3.56 -2.61 -10.34
N LEU A 335 4.75 -3.12 -10.04
CA LEU A 335 4.99 -4.04 -8.94
C LEU A 335 5.62 -3.27 -7.80
N PHE A 336 5.13 -3.46 -6.57
CA PHE A 336 5.80 -2.93 -5.40
C PHE A 336 6.02 -4.01 -4.34
N ASN A 337 7.19 -3.96 -3.72
CA ASN A 337 7.57 -4.78 -2.57
C ASN A 337 6.71 -4.35 -1.38
N ASN A 338 5.57 -5.00 -1.21
CA ASN A 338 4.58 -4.67 -0.19
C ASN A 338 5.17 -4.79 1.23
N ARG A 339 6.25 -5.55 1.41
CA ARG A 339 6.99 -5.70 2.66
C ARG A 339 8.14 -4.70 2.85
N GLY A 340 8.30 -3.75 1.94
CA GLY A 340 9.39 -2.77 1.96
C GLY A 340 8.96 -1.32 1.76
N VAL A 341 7.69 -1.06 1.42
CA VAL A 341 7.15 0.28 1.20
C VAL A 341 5.85 0.47 1.97
N LEU A 342 5.57 1.71 2.36
CA LEU A 342 4.19 2.12 2.54
C LEU A 342 3.71 2.78 1.26
N HIS A 343 2.40 2.73 1.03
CA HIS A 343 1.78 3.42 -0.08
C HIS A 343 0.44 4.04 0.29
N SER A 344 0.02 5.04 -0.48
CA SER A 344 -1.29 5.67 -0.37
C SER A 344 -1.80 6.07 -1.74
N VAL A 345 -3.10 5.87 -1.96
CA VAL A 345 -3.78 6.55 -3.06
C VAL A 345 -3.94 8.04 -2.74
N VAL A 346 -3.94 8.85 -3.79
CA VAL A 346 -4.02 10.31 -3.71
C VAL A 346 -4.90 10.81 -4.85
N GLY A 347 -5.71 11.82 -4.56
CA GLY A 347 -6.53 12.49 -5.54
C GLY A 347 -7.98 12.63 -5.09
N ALA A 348 -8.59 13.73 -5.50
CA ALA A 348 -10.02 13.98 -5.38
C ALA A 348 -10.57 14.14 -6.80
N PHE A 349 -11.33 13.13 -7.22
CA PHE A 349 -11.88 13.02 -8.55
C PHE A 349 -13.22 13.75 -8.64
N SER A 350 -13.43 14.47 -9.74
CA SER A 350 -14.76 14.85 -10.17
C SER A 350 -15.56 13.61 -10.63
N PRO A 351 -16.90 13.67 -10.64
CA PRO A 351 -17.73 12.58 -11.13
C PRO A 351 -17.51 12.21 -12.61
N GLN A 352 -16.92 13.10 -13.41
CA GLN A 352 -16.69 12.91 -14.85
C GLN A 352 -15.34 12.26 -15.17
N GLU A 353 -14.39 12.29 -14.24
CA GLU A 353 -13.06 11.75 -14.47
C GLU A 353 -13.04 10.23 -14.28
N GLN A 354 -12.65 9.52 -15.32
CA GLN A 354 -12.58 8.07 -15.31
C GLN A 354 -11.18 7.58 -14.97
N ARG A 355 -11.13 6.55 -14.11
CA ARG A 355 -9.93 5.80 -13.77
C ARG A 355 -10.30 4.33 -13.71
N LEU A 356 -9.51 3.46 -14.34
CA LEU A 356 -9.74 2.01 -14.31
C LEU A 356 -8.41 1.27 -14.22
N PHE A 357 -8.28 0.48 -13.16
CA PHE A 357 -7.07 -0.23 -12.80
C PHE A 357 -7.43 -1.65 -12.41
N ARG A 358 -6.50 -2.59 -12.60
CA ARG A 358 -6.57 -3.89 -11.94
C ARG A 358 -5.50 -3.99 -10.86
N GLN A 359 -5.86 -4.56 -9.72
CA GLN A 359 -4.98 -4.87 -8.60
C GLN A 359 -4.95 -6.38 -8.37
N CYS A 360 -3.76 -6.92 -8.09
CA CYS A 360 -3.61 -8.27 -7.58
C CYS A 360 -2.60 -8.28 -6.43
N ASN A 361 -3.04 -8.77 -5.28
CA ASN A 361 -2.18 -9.12 -4.16
C ASN A 361 -2.66 -10.44 -3.57
N LEU A 362 -1.72 -11.26 -3.12
CA LEU A 362 -2.01 -12.60 -2.63
C LEU A 362 -1.49 -12.74 -1.19
N ALA A 363 -2.29 -13.35 -0.32
CA ALA A 363 -1.88 -13.59 1.07
C ALA A 363 -0.67 -14.52 1.07
N ALA A 364 0.42 -14.06 1.68
CA ALA A 364 1.66 -14.82 1.63
C ALA A 364 1.54 -16.15 2.39
N SER A 365 2.18 -17.19 1.85
CA SER A 365 2.27 -18.52 2.44
C SER A 365 3.12 -18.50 3.71
N GLU A 366 4.12 -17.62 3.77
CA GLU A 366 5.00 -17.42 4.92
C GLU A 366 4.84 -16.02 5.55
N GLY A 367 5.21 -15.95 6.83
CA GLY A 367 5.22 -14.71 7.61
C GLY A 367 6.28 -13.71 7.14
N VAL A 368 6.48 -12.66 7.93
CA VAL A 368 7.53 -11.66 7.66
C VAL A 368 8.81 -12.02 8.41
N GLN A 369 9.96 -11.84 7.78
CA GLN A 369 11.24 -12.08 8.45
C GLN A 369 11.64 -10.86 9.29
N GLY A 370 11.89 -11.06 10.59
CA GLY A 370 12.36 -10.02 11.50
C GLY A 370 13.87 -9.77 11.41
N PRO A 371 14.39 -8.80 12.19
CA PRO A 371 15.82 -8.49 12.24
C PRO A 371 16.70 -9.65 12.74
N ASP A 372 16.11 -10.56 13.54
CA ASP A 372 16.73 -11.76 14.07
C ASP A 372 16.75 -12.94 13.07
N GLY A 373 16.20 -12.75 11.87
CA GLY A 373 16.12 -13.78 10.83
C GLY A 373 14.98 -14.79 11.02
N LYS A 374 14.13 -14.64 12.03
CA LYS A 374 12.97 -15.52 12.22
C LYS A 374 11.75 -15.01 11.45
N PHE A 375 10.88 -15.93 11.06
CA PHE A 375 9.58 -15.61 10.48
C PHE A 375 8.52 -15.43 11.58
N TYR A 376 7.66 -14.41 11.41
CA TYR A 376 6.60 -14.01 12.33
C TYR A 376 5.24 -13.99 11.64
#